data_AF-A0A0X8HUA3-F1
#
_entry.id   AF-A0A0X8HUA3-F1
#
_cell.length_a   1.000
_cell.length_b   1.000
_cell.length_c   1.000
_cell.angle_alpha   90.00
_cell.angle_beta   90.00
_cell.angle_gamma   90.00
#
_symmetry.space_group_name_H-M   'P 1'
#
loop_
_entity.id
_entity.type
_entity.pdbx_description
1 polymer ?
#
loop_
_entity_poly.entity_id
_entity_poly.type
_entity_poly.pdbx_seq_one_letter_code
_entity_poly.pdbx_strand_id
1 'polypeptide(L)'
;MSDDSDWLAGSDDEATNSIKPRSESYDIKKLESTHRKRGYRDGISSAKEENLQHGFDIKFPQGSSLGFKVGEILGSLHLLSSFFTDDKELRHDFEQAKVDLHISNILSEANFNNEMELKSETPPSIEKWNSILAKYNLKYLN
;
A
#
# COMPACT_ATOMS: atom_id res chain seq x y z
N MET A 1 75.47 35.01 -25.22
CA MET A 1 75.68 36.19 -24.35
C MET A 1 74.28 36.62 -23.91
N SER A 2 73.60 35.87 -23.05
CA SER A 2 73.82 35.68 -21.59
C SER A 2 73.33 36.89 -20.81
N ASP A 3 72.11 36.78 -20.28
CA ASP A 3 71.67 37.49 -19.07
C ASP A 3 70.99 36.45 -18.17
N ASP A 4 71.85 35.61 -17.58
CA ASP A 4 71.57 34.84 -16.38
C ASP A 4 72.24 35.59 -15.23
N SER A 5 71.48 36.23 -14.34
CA SER A 5 71.76 36.33 -12.89
C SER A 5 70.81 37.31 -12.20
N ASP A 6 69.71 36.79 -11.66
CA ASP A 6 69.16 37.31 -10.41
C ASP A 6 68.34 36.23 -9.68
N TRP A 7 69.05 35.17 -9.30
CA TRP A 7 68.61 34.20 -8.30
C TRP A 7 69.61 34.27 -7.14
N LEU A 8 69.08 34.44 -5.92
CA LEU A 8 69.72 34.34 -4.60
C LEU A 8 70.08 35.66 -3.90
N ALA A 9 69.08 36.25 -3.23
CA ALA A 9 69.30 36.99 -1.99
C ALA A 9 68.33 36.46 -0.91
N GLY A 10 68.90 35.72 0.05
CA GLY A 10 68.45 35.44 1.44
C GLY A 10 67.04 34.87 1.64
N SER A 11 66.85 33.60 2.01
CA SER A 11 67.13 33.02 3.35
C SER A 11 66.47 33.80 4.48
N ASP A 12 65.31 33.33 4.97
CA ASP A 12 65.30 32.53 6.20
C ASP A 12 63.92 31.95 6.47
N ASP A 13 63.96 30.70 6.93
CA ASP A 13 62.84 29.88 7.35
C ASP A 13 62.03 30.53 8.48
N GLU A 14 60.77 30.87 8.19
CA GLU A 14 59.73 30.79 9.21
C GLU A 14 58.54 30.07 8.61
N ALA A 15 58.43 28.79 9.00
CA ALA A 15 57.27 27.95 8.80
C ALA A 15 56.07 28.54 9.56
N THR A 16 55.51 29.64 9.07
CA THR A 16 54.19 30.10 9.51
C THR A 16 53.17 29.26 8.78
N ASN A 17 52.83 28.16 9.45
CA ASN A 17 51.63 27.35 9.30
C ASN A 17 50.42 28.25 8.93
N SER A 18 50.22 28.52 7.64
CA SER A 18 49.06 29.24 7.12
C SER A 18 47.90 28.25 7.02
N ILE A 19 47.38 27.90 8.19
CA ILE A 19 45.96 27.80 8.52
C ILE A 19 45.07 27.78 7.27
N LYS A 20 44.81 26.58 6.73
CA LYS A 20 43.61 26.27 5.92
C LYS A 20 42.50 25.56 6.73
N PRO A 21 41.95 26.08 7.85
CA PRO A 21 40.82 25.43 8.54
C PRO A 21 39.45 25.98 8.12
N ARG A 22 39.38 26.94 7.19
CA ARG A 22 38.10 27.60 6.87
C ARG A 22 37.25 26.81 5.86
N SER A 23 37.84 26.30 4.77
CA SER A 23 37.09 25.53 3.76
C SER A 23 36.63 24.17 4.27
N GLU A 24 37.50 23.44 4.97
CA GLU A 24 37.18 22.12 5.53
C GLU A 24 36.01 22.20 6.53
N SER A 25 35.97 23.24 7.38
CA SER A 25 34.86 23.45 8.31
C SER A 25 33.53 23.77 7.61
N TYR A 26 33.56 24.48 6.47
CA TYR A 26 32.34 24.78 5.70
C TYR A 26 31.83 23.56 4.94
N ASP A 27 32.71 22.78 4.34
CA ASP A 27 32.34 21.56 3.63
C ASP A 27 31.75 20.52 4.59
N ILE A 28 32.35 20.34 5.77
CA ILE A 28 31.82 19.47 6.83
C ILE A 28 30.43 19.93 7.29
N LYS A 29 30.23 21.24 7.54
CA LYS A 29 28.91 21.80 7.91
C LYS A 29 27.86 21.64 6.81
N LYS A 30 28.26 21.79 5.55
CA LYS A 30 27.37 21.57 4.40
C LYS A 30 26.97 20.11 4.29
N LEU A 31 27.92 19.20 4.52
CA LEU A 31 27.69 17.76 4.52
C LEU A 31 26.72 17.37 5.65
N GLU A 32 26.96 17.85 6.87
CA GLU A 32 26.07 17.63 8.03
C GLU A 32 24.65 18.12 7.77
N SER A 33 24.51 19.36 7.26
CA SER A 33 23.20 19.92 6.88
C SER A 33 22.49 19.08 5.83
N THR A 34 23.24 18.54 4.86
CA THR A 34 22.71 17.67 3.81
C THR A 34 22.24 16.33 4.38
N HIS A 35 23.05 15.69 5.23
CA HIS A 35 22.69 14.44 5.88
C HIS A 35 21.50 14.61 6.83
N ARG A 36 21.47 15.67 7.63
CA ARG A 36 20.35 15.98 8.53
C ARG A 36 19.05 16.20 7.75
N LYS A 37 19.09 16.97 6.66
CA LYS A 37 17.93 17.19 5.80
C LYS A 37 17.47 15.89 5.12
N ARG A 38 18.42 15.08 4.65
CA ARG A 38 18.14 13.77 4.07
C ARG A 38 17.48 12.86 5.11
N GLY A 39 18.06 12.72 6.30
CA GLY A 39 17.53 11.87 7.37
C GLY A 39 16.17 12.33 7.88
N TYR A 40 15.91 13.64 7.96
CA TYR A 40 14.58 14.15 8.31
C TYR A 40 13.53 13.81 7.24
N ARG A 41 13.87 14.01 5.96
CA ARG A 41 12.96 13.66 4.84
C ARG A 41 12.71 12.16 4.78
N ASP A 42 13.76 11.37 4.95
CA ASP A 42 13.70 9.92 4.97
C ASP A 42 12.84 9.44 6.13
N GLY A 43 13.08 9.93 7.35
CA GLY A 43 12.28 9.61 8.52
C GLY A 43 10.79 9.94 8.36
N ILE A 44 10.43 11.07 7.75
CA ILE A 44 9.02 11.38 7.44
C ILE A 44 8.45 10.39 6.41
N SER A 45 9.22 10.08 5.37
CA SER A 45 8.79 9.16 4.31
C SER A 45 8.56 7.76 4.88
N SER A 46 9.55 7.23 5.61
CA SER A 46 9.48 5.93 6.26
C SER A 46 8.34 5.85 7.26
N ALA A 47 8.17 6.87 8.13
CA ALA A 47 7.08 6.87 9.10
C ALA A 47 5.70 6.90 8.42
N LYS A 48 5.56 7.61 7.29
CA LYS A 48 4.30 7.64 6.54
C LYS A 48 4.00 6.28 5.92
N GLU A 49 5.00 5.63 5.35
CA GLU A 49 4.87 4.32 4.72
C GLU A 49 4.59 3.22 5.74
N GLU A 50 5.30 3.22 6.87
CA GLU A 50 5.08 2.30 7.99
C GLU A 50 3.65 2.41 8.53
N ASN A 51 3.15 3.62 8.76
CA ASN A 51 1.78 3.82 9.22
C ASN A 51 0.73 3.36 8.20
N LEU A 52 0.98 3.58 6.91
CA LEU A 52 0.08 3.12 5.85
C LEU A 52 0.05 1.59 5.78
N GLN A 53 1.21 0.95 5.81
CA GLN A 53 1.32 -0.50 5.79
C GLN A 53 0.68 -1.12 7.04
N HIS A 54 0.92 -0.53 8.21
CA HIS A 54 0.31 -0.98 9.46
C HIS A 54 -1.22 -0.90 9.41
N GLY A 55 -1.76 0.21 8.91
CA GLY A 55 -3.21 0.35 8.71
C GLY A 55 -3.76 -0.70 7.73
N PHE A 56 -3.03 -0.99 6.66
CA PHE A 56 -3.40 -2.04 5.71
C PHE A 56 -3.38 -3.42 6.38
N ASP A 57 -2.32 -3.78 7.09
CA ASP A 57 -2.16 -5.10 7.71
C ASP A 57 -3.26 -5.40 8.75
N ILE A 58 -3.74 -4.38 9.46
CA ILE A 58 -4.84 -4.52 10.43
C ILE A 58 -6.16 -4.85 9.74
N LYS A 59 -6.49 -4.18 8.63
CA LYS A 59 -7.84 -4.21 8.03
C LYS A 59 -7.94 -5.13 6.81
N PHE A 60 -6.83 -5.44 6.15
CA PHE A 60 -6.80 -6.33 5.00
C PHE A 60 -7.37 -7.73 5.28
N PRO A 61 -7.06 -8.41 6.41
CA PRO A 61 -7.62 -9.73 6.70
C PRO A 61 -9.15 -9.73 6.76
N GLN A 62 -9.74 -8.67 7.31
CA GLN A 62 -11.20 -8.52 7.41
C GLN A 62 -11.84 -8.35 6.03
N GLY A 63 -11.27 -7.49 5.17
CA GLY A 63 -11.73 -7.33 3.79
C GLY A 63 -11.53 -8.60 2.95
N SER A 64 -10.41 -9.31 3.16
CA SER A 64 -10.11 -10.58 2.48
C SER A 64 -11.10 -11.68 2.84
N SER A 65 -11.47 -11.81 4.12
CA SER A 65 -12.49 -12.76 4.57
C SER A 65 -13.86 -12.52 3.91
N LEU A 66 -14.26 -11.25 3.76
CA LEU A 66 -15.48 -10.91 3.02
C LEU A 66 -15.38 -11.25 1.52
N GLY A 67 -14.27 -10.88 0.89
CA GLY A 67 -14.01 -11.22 -0.51
C GLY A 67 -14.03 -12.73 -0.77
N PHE A 68 -13.50 -13.52 0.17
CA PHE A 68 -13.53 -14.98 0.10
C PHE A 68 -14.98 -15.51 0.10
N LYS A 69 -15.81 -15.08 1.06
CA LYS A 69 -17.24 -15.49 1.13
C LYS A 69 -18.01 -15.14 -0.15
N VAL A 70 -17.74 -13.98 -0.72
CA VAL A 70 -18.35 -13.53 -1.98
C VAL A 70 -17.92 -14.40 -3.15
N GLY A 71 -16.62 -14.71 -3.22
CA GLY A 71 -16.06 -15.60 -4.24
C GLY A 71 -16.67 -17.00 -4.18
N GLU A 72 -16.88 -17.54 -2.98
CA GLU A 72 -17.52 -18.85 -2.79
C GLU A 72 -18.96 -18.87 -3.31
N ILE A 73 -19.76 -17.84 -3.00
CA ILE A 73 -21.15 -17.72 -3.47
C ILE A 73 -21.20 -17.60 -5.00
N LEU A 74 -20.41 -16.68 -5.56
CA LEU A 74 -20.38 -16.47 -7.01
C LEU A 74 -19.84 -17.70 -7.76
N GLY A 75 -18.82 -18.36 -7.21
CA GLY A 75 -18.25 -19.58 -7.78
C GLY A 75 -19.27 -20.72 -7.80
N SER A 76 -20.01 -20.91 -6.72
CA SER A 76 -21.07 -21.92 -6.63
C SER A 76 -22.21 -21.64 -7.60
N LEU A 77 -22.71 -20.41 -7.67
CA LEU A 77 -23.75 -20.01 -8.62
C LEU A 77 -23.28 -20.14 -10.07
N HIS A 78 -22.03 -19.77 -10.36
CA HIS A 78 -21.44 -19.93 -11.69
C HIS A 78 -21.38 -21.40 -12.10
N LEU A 79 -20.93 -22.27 -11.19
CA LEU A 79 -20.85 -23.70 -11.42
C LEU A 79 -22.22 -24.30 -11.73
N LEU A 80 -23.22 -24.00 -10.90
CA LEU A 80 -24.60 -24.46 -11.13
C LEU A 80 -25.16 -23.93 -12.46
N SER A 81 -24.93 -22.65 -12.78
CA SER A 81 -25.36 -22.04 -14.04
C SER A 81 -24.69 -22.69 -15.26
N SER A 82 -23.43 -23.12 -15.11
CA SER A 82 -22.70 -23.84 -16.16
C SER A 82 -23.21 -25.26 -16.36
N PHE A 83 -23.62 -25.96 -15.31
CA PHE A 83 -24.17 -27.33 -15.42
C PHE A 83 -25.63 -27.35 -15.88
N PHE A 84 -26.45 -26.44 -15.35
CA PHE A 84 -27.90 -26.40 -15.60
C PHE A 84 -28.26 -25.25 -16.53
N THR A 85 -27.86 -25.36 -17.80
CA THR A 85 -28.05 -24.30 -18.81
C THR A 85 -29.53 -24.00 -19.12
N ASP A 86 -30.44 -24.92 -18.78
CA ASP A 86 -31.87 -24.80 -19.02
C ASP A 86 -32.58 -23.82 -18.06
N ASP A 87 -32.02 -23.56 -16.88
CA ASP A 87 -32.67 -22.69 -15.90
C ASP A 87 -32.32 -21.21 -16.15
N LYS A 88 -33.28 -20.49 -16.74
CA LYS A 88 -33.16 -19.05 -17.00
C LYS A 88 -33.18 -18.21 -15.71
N GLU A 89 -33.85 -18.69 -14.65
CA GLU A 89 -33.91 -17.98 -13.37
C GLU A 89 -32.54 -17.98 -12.71
N LEU A 90 -31.85 -19.12 -12.71
CA LEU A 90 -30.50 -19.26 -12.18
C LEU A 90 -29.49 -18.35 -12.90
N ARG A 91 -29.61 -18.20 -14.22
CA ARG A 91 -28.76 -17.28 -15.01
C ARG A 91 -29.05 -15.81 -14.67
N HIS A 92 -30.31 -15.45 -14.47
CA HIS A 92 -30.68 -14.11 -14.06
C HIS A 92 -30.18 -13.79 -12.64
N ASP A 93 -30.38 -14.72 -11.71
CA ASP A 93 -29.91 -14.61 -10.33
C ASP A 93 -28.38 -14.49 -10.26
N PHE A 94 -27.64 -15.21 -11.11
CA PHE A 94 -26.19 -15.08 -11.20
C PHE A 94 -25.74 -13.69 -11.66
N GLU A 95 -26.37 -13.13 -12.69
CA GLU A 95 -26.04 -11.77 -13.15
C GLU A 95 -26.42 -10.72 -12.09
N GLN A 96 -27.55 -10.91 -11.41
CA GLN A 96 -27.94 -10.03 -10.31
C GLN A 96 -26.97 -10.15 -9.11
N ALA A 97 -26.50 -11.35 -8.80
CA ALA A 97 -25.51 -11.58 -7.76
C ALA A 97 -24.19 -10.87 -8.05
N LYS A 98 -23.74 -10.81 -9.31
CA LYS A 98 -22.51 -10.07 -9.70
C LYS A 98 -22.63 -8.57 -9.44
N VAL A 99 -23.80 -7.99 -9.69
CA VAL A 99 -24.06 -6.56 -9.43
C VAL A 99 -24.19 -6.31 -7.92
N ASP A 100 -24.99 -7.12 -7.23
CA ASP A 100 -25.26 -6.97 -5.79
C ASP A 100 -23.99 -7.22 -4.95
N LEU A 101 -23.17 -8.21 -5.32
CA LEU A 101 -21.95 -8.60 -4.61
C LEU A 101 -20.67 -7.97 -5.16
N HIS A 102 -20.79 -6.92 -5.96
CA HIS A 102 -19.62 -6.19 -6.42
C HIS A 102 -18.83 -5.62 -5.23
N ILE A 103 -17.50 -5.71 -5.29
CA ILE A 103 -16.60 -5.36 -4.18
C ILE A 103 -16.84 -3.92 -3.68
N SER A 104 -17.16 -2.97 -4.57
CA SER A 104 -17.47 -1.59 -4.18
C SER A 104 -18.70 -1.47 -3.29
N ASN A 105 -19.68 -2.36 -3.47
CA ASN A 105 -20.94 -2.32 -2.74
C ASN A 105 -20.78 -2.96 -1.36
N ILE A 106 -19.97 -4.02 -1.29
CA ILE A 106 -19.67 -4.74 -0.07
C ILE A 106 -18.71 -3.96 0.81
N LEU A 107 -17.67 -3.36 0.22
CA LEU A 107 -16.69 -2.57 0.96
C LEU A 107 -17.09 -1.09 1.09
N SER A 108 -18.38 -0.78 0.95
CA SER A 108 -18.89 0.58 1.08
C SER A 108 -18.91 1.06 2.53
N GLU A 109 -18.80 2.38 2.74
CA GLU A 109 -18.89 3.05 4.05
C GLU A 109 -20.20 2.74 4.79
N ALA A 110 -21.24 2.25 4.10
CA ALA A 110 -22.47 1.81 4.73
C ALA A 110 -22.24 0.63 5.68
N ASN A 111 -21.34 -0.29 5.33
CA ASN A 111 -21.06 -1.50 6.09
C ASN A 111 -19.99 -1.28 7.17
N PHE A 112 -19.25 -0.17 7.12
CA PHE A 112 -18.20 0.17 8.07
C PHE A 112 -18.59 1.32 9.01
N ASN A 113 -18.14 1.26 10.26
CA ASN A 113 -18.19 2.39 11.19
C ASN A 113 -16.96 3.31 10.99
N ASN A 114 -16.90 4.43 11.72
CA ASN A 114 -15.79 5.39 11.64
C ASN A 114 -14.44 4.78 12.05
N GLU A 115 -14.43 3.61 12.69
CA GLU A 115 -13.24 2.86 13.10
C GLU A 115 -12.85 1.79 12.05
N MET A 116 -13.49 1.82 10.87
CA MET A 116 -13.34 0.82 9.78
C MET A 116 -13.60 -0.60 10.27
N GLU A 117 -14.53 -0.77 11.19
CA GLU A 117 -15.03 -2.06 11.65
C GLU A 117 -16.41 -2.33 11.04
N LEU A 118 -16.71 -3.62 10.86
CA LEU A 118 -17.98 -4.04 10.30
C LEU A 118 -19.10 -3.79 11.31
N LYS A 119 -20.16 -3.11 10.89
CA LYS A 119 -21.35 -2.86 11.75
C LYS A 119 -22.11 -4.16 12.07
N SER A 120 -22.05 -5.14 11.18
CA SER A 120 -22.59 -6.49 11.34
C SER A 120 -21.58 -7.51 10.85
N GLU A 121 -21.46 -8.66 11.53
CA GLU A 121 -20.51 -9.73 11.17
C GLU A 121 -20.68 -10.20 9.71
N THR A 122 -21.88 -10.03 9.15
CA THR A 122 -22.22 -10.30 7.75
C THR A 122 -23.04 -9.16 7.15
N PRO A 123 -22.67 -8.65 5.96
CA PRO A 123 -23.51 -7.74 5.20
C PRO A 123 -24.84 -8.40 4.80
N PRO A 124 -25.97 -7.68 4.84
CA PRO A 124 -27.29 -8.23 4.48
C PRO A 124 -27.34 -8.84 3.07
N SER A 125 -26.57 -8.30 2.13
CA SER A 125 -26.45 -8.83 0.77
C SER A 125 -25.89 -10.26 0.75
N ILE A 126 -24.91 -10.57 1.61
CA ILE A 126 -24.28 -11.90 1.66
C ILE A 126 -25.27 -12.92 2.21
N GLU A 127 -26.06 -12.58 3.24
CA GLU A 127 -27.08 -13.46 3.82
C GLU A 127 -28.21 -13.78 2.84
N LYS A 128 -28.67 -12.77 2.08
CA LYS A 128 -29.65 -12.93 1.01
C LYS A 128 -29.18 -13.99 0.01
N TRP A 129 -27.95 -13.85 -0.49
CA TRP A 129 -27.44 -14.75 -1.52
C TRP A 129 -27.08 -16.15 -0.98
N ASN A 130 -26.64 -16.26 0.28
CA ASN A 130 -26.50 -17.56 0.95
C ASN A 130 -27.84 -18.30 1.04
N SER A 131 -28.93 -17.59 1.33
CA SER A 131 -30.27 -18.19 1.38
C SER A 131 -30.74 -18.69 0.01
N ILE A 132 -30.43 -17.94 -1.05
CA ILE A 132 -30.75 -18.31 -2.44
C ILE A 132 -29.91 -19.53 -2.86
N LEU A 133 -28.61 -19.52 -2.56
CA LEU A 133 -27.71 -20.63 -2.83
C LEU A 133 -28.17 -21.91 -2.12
N ALA A 134 -28.58 -21.82 -0.84
CA ALA A 134 -29.13 -22.96 -0.10
C ALA A 134 -30.36 -23.55 -0.78
N LYS A 135 -31.25 -22.73 -1.35
CA LYS A 135 -32.41 -23.21 -2.13
C LYS A 135 -31.98 -23.97 -3.39
N TYR A 136 -30.99 -23.46 -4.13
CA TYR A 136 -30.49 -24.12 -5.32
C TYR A 136 -29.74 -25.42 -5.02
N ASN A 137 -28.97 -25.45 -3.93
CA ASN A 137 -28.33 -26.69 -3.47
C ASN A 137 -29.39 -27.75 -3.14
N LEU A 138 -30.46 -27.40 -2.44
CA LEU A 138 -31.55 -28.33 -2.16
C LEU A 138 -32.29 -28.80 -3.42
N LYS A 139 -32.33 -27.99 -4.48
CA LYS A 139 -33.00 -28.30 -5.75
C LYS A 139 -32.18 -29.24 -6.65
N TYR A 140 -30.84 -29.13 -6.63
CA TYR A 140 -29.97 -29.80 -7.60
C TYR A 140 -29.01 -30.84 -7.01
N LEU A 141 -28.74 -30.81 -5.70
CA LEU A 141 -27.82 -31.74 -5.02
C LEU A 141 -28.54 -32.79 -4.15
N ASN A 142 -29.88 -32.78 -4.10
CA ASN A 142 -30.70 -33.82 -3.49
C ASN A 142 -31.39 -34.69 -4.55
#